data_AF-A0A212K0E8-F1
#
_entry.id   AF-A0A212K0E8-F1
#
_cell.length_a   1.000
_cell.length_b   1.000
_cell.length_c   1.000
_cell.angle_alpha   90.00
_cell.angle_beta   90.00
_cell.angle_gamma   90.00
#
_symmetry.space_group_name_H-M   'P 1'
#
loop_
_entity.id
_entity.type
_entity.pdbx_description
1 polymer ?
#
loop_
_entity_poly.entity_id
_entity_poly.type
_entity_poly.pdbx_seq_one_letter_code
_entity_poly.pdbx_strand_id
1 'polypeptide(L)'
;MAMYNRYIPNGTTYTRIVEDDSPARPTQAGAPGDAPEAPNAEEKKGLAGLLKSLKLDDIDTGDILLLLILLFLFLEGDDIELIITLGLILLLGLD
;
A
#
# COMPACT_ATOMS: atom_id res chain seq x y z
N MET A 1 16.70 -20.95 10.79
CA MET A 1 17.39 -20.24 11.88
C MET A 1 18.38 -19.28 11.24
N ALA A 2 18.00 -18.00 11.08
CA ALA A 2 18.84 -17.04 10.37
C ALA A 2 19.29 -15.96 11.34
N MET A 3 20.59 -16.04 11.67
CA MET A 3 21.34 -15.01 12.36
C MET A 3 21.55 -13.84 11.42
N TYR A 4 21.08 -12.66 11.78
CA TYR A 4 21.68 -11.45 11.23
C TYR A 4 21.98 -10.48 12.38
N ASN A 5 23.27 -10.35 12.66
CA ASN A 5 23.82 -9.20 13.37
C ASN A 5 23.93 -8.06 12.36
N ARG A 6 23.18 -6.97 12.56
CA ARG A 6 23.33 -5.76 11.76
C ARG A 6 24.68 -5.15 12.08
N TYR A 7 25.60 -5.14 11.10
CA TYR A 7 26.88 -4.47 11.25
C TYR A 7 26.63 -2.98 11.49
N ILE A 8 27.37 -2.42 12.43
CA ILE A 8 27.26 -1.01 12.78
C ILE A 8 28.59 -0.37 12.43
N PRO A 9 28.58 0.64 11.56
CA PRO A 9 29.81 1.19 10.98
C PRO A 9 30.68 1.85 12.06
N ASN A 10 31.98 1.59 11.99
CA ASN A 10 32.98 2.18 12.87
C ASN A 10 33.04 3.70 12.65
N GLY A 11 32.41 4.47 13.53
CA GLY A 11 32.38 5.94 13.47
C GLY A 11 31.17 6.59 14.15
N THR A 12 30.16 5.82 14.56
CA THR A 12 28.98 6.34 15.27
C THR A 12 29.01 5.97 16.76
N THR A 13 28.80 6.97 17.62
CA THR A 13 28.66 6.79 19.07
C THR A 13 27.29 6.18 19.40
N TYR A 14 27.25 5.15 20.25
CA TYR A 14 26.02 4.48 20.68
C TYR A 14 25.37 5.16 21.88
N THR A 15 24.05 5.33 21.83
CA THR A 15 23.22 5.69 22.98
C THR A 15 22.43 4.48 23.45
N ARG A 16 22.50 4.15 24.75
CA ARG A 16 21.72 3.06 25.36
C ARG A 16 20.25 3.48 25.49
N ILE A 17 19.33 2.68 24.95
CA ILE A 17 17.89 2.84 25.16
C ILE A 17 17.53 2.16 26.49
N VAL A 18 16.83 2.87 27.37
CA VAL A 18 16.29 2.32 28.63
C VAL A 18 14.89 1.79 28.30
N GLU A 19 14.68 0.49 28.49
CA GLU A 19 13.34 -0.11 28.43
C GLU A 19 12.64 0.19 29.76
N ASP A 20 11.52 0.90 29.71
CA ASP A 20 10.70 1.22 30.88
C ASP A 20 9.51 0.25 30.92
N ASP A 21 9.61 -0.76 31.77
CA ASP A 21 8.57 -1.76 32.03
C ASP A 21 7.90 -1.42 33.37
N SER A 22 6.65 -0.94 33.34
CA SER A 22 5.84 -0.81 34.55
C SER A 22 4.31 -0.82 34.25
N PRO A 23 3.51 -1.70 34.87
CA PRO A 23 2.06 -1.80 34.63
C PRO A 23 1.22 -1.15 35.75
N ALA A 24 0.21 -0.34 35.39
CA ALA A 24 -1.01 0.07 36.16
C ALA A 24 -1.60 1.34 35.51
N ARG A 25 -2.90 1.69 35.42
CA ARG A 25 -4.23 1.21 35.82
C ARG A 25 -5.24 2.07 35.02
N PRO A 26 -6.44 1.61 34.63
CA PRO A 26 -7.40 2.47 33.93
C PRO A 26 -8.20 3.32 34.93
N THR A 27 -8.22 4.64 34.75
CA THR A 27 -9.25 5.53 35.32
C THR A 27 -9.63 6.60 34.31
N GLN A 28 -10.83 6.44 33.73
CA GLN A 28 -11.55 7.48 33.01
C GLN A 28 -12.16 8.49 33.99
N ALA A 29 -12.24 9.77 33.60
CA ALA A 29 -13.45 10.60 33.57
C ALA A 29 -13.17 12.09 33.87
N GLY A 30 -13.43 12.93 32.87
CA GLY A 30 -13.50 14.40 32.97
C GLY A 30 -13.97 14.96 31.63
N ALA A 31 -15.29 15.11 31.46
CA ALA A 31 -15.98 15.67 30.29
C ALA A 31 -16.00 17.23 30.34
N PRO A 32 -16.78 17.95 29.50
CA PRO A 32 -16.95 17.96 28.03
C PRO A 32 -16.78 19.39 27.45
N GLY A 33 -16.52 19.53 26.15
CA GLY A 33 -16.74 20.82 25.47
C GLY A 33 -15.95 21.00 24.18
N ASP A 34 -16.53 20.62 23.04
CA ASP A 34 -17.01 21.56 22.01
C ASP A 34 -17.44 20.78 20.75
N ALA A 35 -18.71 21.00 20.38
CA ALA A 35 -19.44 20.88 19.11
C ALA A 35 -18.95 19.96 17.95
N PRO A 36 -19.90 19.47 17.11
CA PRO A 36 -19.85 18.19 16.42
C PRO A 36 -19.00 18.26 15.14
N GLU A 37 -18.01 17.38 15.01
CA GLU A 37 -17.48 17.05 13.68
C GLU A 37 -18.44 16.04 13.03
N ALA A 38 -19.13 16.52 12.00
CA ALA A 38 -20.20 15.82 11.31
C ALA A 38 -19.75 14.44 10.80
N PRO A 39 -20.68 13.47 10.75
CA PRO A 39 -20.40 12.12 10.29
C PRO A 39 -20.26 12.17 8.78
N ASN A 40 -19.06 11.98 8.24
CA ASN A 40 -18.94 11.60 6.83
C ASN A 40 -17.54 11.10 6.48
N ALA A 41 -17.34 9.81 6.69
CA ALA A 41 -16.57 9.03 5.73
C ALA A 41 -17.47 7.87 5.29
N GLU A 42 -18.66 8.21 4.77
CA GLU A 42 -19.35 7.29 3.87
C GLU A 42 -18.43 7.06 2.69
N GLU A 43 -17.77 5.91 2.74
CA GLU A 43 -17.34 5.10 1.61
C GLU A 43 -17.11 5.86 0.30
N LYS A 44 -15.91 6.41 0.12
CA LYS A 44 -15.36 6.60 -1.24
C LYS A 44 -15.04 5.23 -1.87
N LYS A 45 -15.99 4.31 -1.86
CA LYS A 45 -15.96 3.00 -2.52
C LYS A 45 -16.34 3.15 -3.99
N GLY A 46 -15.79 4.17 -4.64
CA GLY A 46 -15.87 4.39 -6.08
C GLY A 46 -14.66 3.78 -6.79
N LEU A 47 -14.37 4.27 -7.99
CA LEU A 47 -13.18 3.89 -8.77
C LEU A 47 -11.89 3.89 -7.94
N ALA A 48 -11.75 4.80 -6.96
CA ALA A 48 -10.62 4.84 -6.03
C ALA A 48 -10.48 3.58 -5.15
N GLY A 49 -11.59 2.95 -4.76
CA GLY A 49 -11.62 1.68 -4.02
C GLY A 49 -11.33 0.47 -4.92
N LEU A 50 -11.76 0.52 -6.19
CA LEU A 50 -11.39 -0.49 -7.19
C LEU A 50 -9.90 -0.40 -7.51
N LEU A 51 -9.36 0.82 -7.67
CA LEU A 51 -7.93 1.06 -7.85
C LEU A 51 -7.11 0.59 -6.63
N LYS A 52 -7.57 0.87 -5.39
CA LYS A 52 -6.94 0.31 -4.18
C LYS A 52 -7.03 -1.22 -4.10
N SER A 53 -8.15 -1.80 -4.54
CA SER A 53 -8.31 -3.26 -4.60
C SER A 53 -7.43 -3.88 -5.68
N LEU A 54 -7.15 -3.15 -6.75
CA LEU A 54 -6.18 -3.47 -7.80
C LEU A 54 -4.76 -3.07 -7.35
N LYS A 55 -4.40 -3.32 -6.08
CA LYS A 55 -3.04 -3.16 -5.50
C LYS A 55 -2.21 -2.02 -6.14
N LEU A 56 -2.81 -0.84 -6.31
CA LEU A 56 -2.11 0.32 -6.91
C LEU A 56 -0.91 0.78 -6.07
N ASP A 57 -0.80 0.27 -4.84
CA ASP A 57 0.30 0.55 -3.95
C ASP A 57 1.62 -0.12 -4.42
N ASP A 58 1.54 -1.22 -5.17
CA ASP A 58 2.69 -2.02 -5.64
C ASP A 58 2.82 -2.06 -7.18
N ILE A 59 1.95 -1.37 -7.93
CA ILE A 59 1.96 -1.40 -9.40
C ILE A 59 3.07 -0.52 -9.97
N ASP A 60 3.92 -1.09 -10.83
CA ASP A 60 5.00 -0.33 -11.45
C ASP A 60 4.48 0.54 -12.59
N THR A 61 5.23 1.59 -12.94
CA THR A 61 4.92 2.44 -14.10
C THR A 61 4.83 1.61 -15.39
N GLY A 62 5.60 0.52 -15.48
CA GLY A 62 5.56 -0.43 -16.59
C GLY A 62 4.22 -1.15 -16.71
N ASP A 63 3.65 -1.61 -15.60
CA ASP A 63 2.37 -2.33 -15.58
C ASP A 63 1.20 -1.40 -15.94
N ILE A 64 1.24 -0.16 -15.44
CA ILE A 64 0.25 0.86 -15.82
C ILE A 64 0.31 1.13 -17.32
N LEU A 65 1.51 1.30 -17.87
CA LEU A 65 1.71 1.50 -19.31
C LEU A 65 1.21 0.28 -20.10
N LEU A 66 1.53 -0.92 -19.64
CA LEU A 66 1.08 -2.17 -20.26
C LEU A 66 -0.45 -2.27 -20.23
N LEU A 67 -1.09 -1.98 -19.11
CA LEU A 67 -2.55 -1.92 -18.97
C LEU A 67 -3.18 -0.90 -19.92
N LEU A 68 -2.58 0.28 -20.08
CA LEU A 68 -3.07 1.30 -21.01
C LEU A 68 -2.97 0.84 -22.47
N ILE A 69 -1.88 0.18 -22.83
CA ILE A 69 -1.69 -0.39 -24.17
C ILE A 69 -2.67 -1.54 -24.40
N LEU A 70 -2.83 -2.44 -23.43
CA LEU A 70 -3.79 -3.55 -23.48
C LEU A 70 -5.22 -3.04 -23.64
N LEU A 71 -5.58 -2.00 -22.90
CA LEU A 71 -6.89 -1.35 -22.99
C LEU A 71 -7.08 -0.68 -24.36
N PHE A 72 -6.08 0.04 -24.86
CA PHE A 72 -6.13 0.67 -26.18
C PHE A 72 -6.33 -0.38 -27.29
N LEU A 73 -5.56 -1.45 -27.23
CA LEU A 73 -5.63 -2.54 -28.21
C LEU A 73 -6.99 -3.26 -28.16
N PHE A 74 -7.55 -3.44 -26.97
CA PHE A 74 -8.89 -4.01 -26.79
C PHE A 74 -10.00 -3.10 -27.34
N LEU A 75 -9.87 -1.77 -27.20
CA LEU A 75 -10.84 -0.81 -27.74
C LEU A 75 -10.81 -0.74 -29.27
N GLU A 76 -9.62 -0.80 -29.86
CA GLU A 76 -9.46 -0.78 -31.31
C GLU A 76 -9.77 -2.16 -31.94
N GLY A 77 -9.59 -3.24 -31.18
CA GLY A 77 -9.90 -4.61 -31.62
C GLY A 77 -8.93 -5.14 -32.67
N ASP A 78 -7.69 -4.63 -32.69
CA ASP A 78 -6.72 -4.83 -33.77
C ASP A 78 -6.14 -6.26 -33.81
N ASP A 79 -5.41 -6.67 -32.76
CA ASP A 79 -4.74 -7.97 -32.73
C ASP A 79 -4.98 -8.71 -31.40
N ILE A 80 -5.80 -9.77 -31.47
CA ILE A 80 -6.16 -10.60 -30.31
C ILE A 80 -4.98 -11.41 -29.77
N GLU A 81 -4.03 -11.81 -30.62
CA GLU A 81 -2.85 -12.60 -30.20
C GLU A 81 -1.91 -11.71 -29.40
N LEU A 82 -1.78 -10.45 -29.81
CA LEU A 82 -1.03 -9.43 -29.09
C LEU A 82 -1.71 -9.06 -27.76
N ILE A 83 -3.03 -8.91 -27.72
CA ILE A 83 -3.78 -8.68 -26.47
C ILE A 83 -3.51 -9.81 -25.47
N ILE A 84 -3.59 -11.07 -25.92
CA ILE A 84 -3.38 -12.24 -25.05
C ILE A 84 -1.93 -12.28 -24.57
N THR A 85 -0.96 -12.08 -25.47
CA THR A 85 0.47 -12.08 -25.14
C THR A 85 0.78 -11.02 -24.08
N LEU A 86 0.30 -9.80 -24.31
CA LEU A 86 0.50 -8.69 -23.40
C LEU A 86 -0.20 -8.91 -22.06
N GLY A 87 -1.42 -9.45 -22.07
CA GLY A 87 -2.14 -9.83 -20.86
C GLY A 87 -1.46 -10.93 -20.05
N LEU A 88 -0.84 -11.92 -20.71
CA LEU A 88 -0.05 -12.95 -20.04
C LEU A 88 1.26 -12.40 -19.46
N ILE A 89 1.91 -11.47 -20.16
CA ILE A 89 3.09 -10.76 -19.65
C ILE A 89 2.73 -9.98 -18.39
N LEU A 90 1.59 -9.28 -18.39
CA LEU A 90 1.09 -8.59 -17.21
C LEU A 90 0.80 -9.55 -16.05
N LEU A 91 0.13 -10.68 -16.33
CA LEU A 91 -0.18 -11.68 -15.30
C LEU A 91 1.08 -12.33 -14.71
N LEU A 92 2.13 -12.50 -15.52
CA LEU A 92 3.40 -13.08 -15.10
C LEU A 92 4.31 -12.06 -14.38
N GLY A 93 4.20 -10.78 -14.75
CA GLY A 93 5.01 -9.70 -14.17
C GLY A 93 4.41 -9.07 -12.92
N LEU A 94 3.12 -9.30 -12.64
CA LEU A 94 2.43 -8.82 -11.45
C LEU A 94 2.73 -9.75 -10.26
N ASP A 95 3.81 -9.47 -9.52
CA ASP A 95 4.16 -10.12 -8.25
C ASP A 95 3.35 -9.59 -7.05
#